data_AF-A0A9X8DXD0-F1
#
_entry.id   AF-A0A9X8DXD0-F1
#
_cell.length_a   1.000
_cell.length_b   1.000
_cell.length_c   1.000
_cell.angle_alpha   90.00
_cell.angle_beta   90.00
_cell.angle_gamma   90.00
#
_symmetry.space_group_name_H-M   'P 1'
#
loop_
_entity.id
_entity.type
_entity.pdbx_description
1 polymer ?
#
loop_
_entity_poly.entity_id
_entity_poly.type
_entity_poly.pdbx_seq_one_letter_code
_entity_poly.pdbx_strand_id
1 'polypeptide(L)'
;MAKLKTPSKKELIEENRVLLAEMQAATFMIPLVGQPETPSEPRAAVEPKSSANYTDQMIVAFLEVRFGWFRDHFAGSKSNKQLACLWEKVALQFNILTSASVRIPSTSLKNKEKEL
;
A
#
# COMPACT_ATOMS: atom_id res chain seq x y z
N MET A 1 42.80 5.07 -16.18
CA MET A 1 41.57 5.69 -15.65
C MET A 1 40.45 5.40 -16.63
N ALA A 2 39.53 4.48 -16.31
CA ALA A 2 38.38 4.19 -17.18
C ALA A 2 37.36 5.32 -17.04
N LYS A 3 37.03 6.00 -18.14
CA LYS A 3 35.97 7.00 -18.18
C LYS A 3 34.63 6.27 -18.04
N LEU A 4 33.90 6.50 -16.94
CA LEU A 4 32.54 6.01 -16.78
C LEU A 4 31.67 6.70 -17.84
N LYS A 5 31.21 5.94 -18.82
CA LYS A 5 30.34 6.45 -19.89
C LYS A 5 28.92 6.47 -19.35
N THR A 6 28.34 7.65 -19.24
CA THR A 6 26.94 7.81 -18.82
C THR A 6 26.04 7.17 -19.87
N PRO A 7 25.19 6.20 -19.50
CA PRO A 7 24.30 5.55 -20.44
C PRO A 7 23.32 6.56 -21.03
N SER A 8 23.10 6.45 -22.34
CA SER A 8 22.13 7.27 -23.04
C SER A 8 20.72 6.90 -22.61
N LYS A 9 19.77 7.85 -22.73
CA LYS A 9 18.35 7.63 -22.41
C LYS A 9 17.76 6.38 -23.08
N LYS A 10 18.23 6.05 -24.30
CA LYS A 10 17.78 4.86 -25.04
C LYS A 10 18.26 3.57 -24.38
N GLU A 11 19.48 3.54 -23.86
CA GLU A 11 20.06 2.39 -23.17
C GLU A 11 19.30 2.14 -21.86
N LEU A 12 19.01 3.20 -21.10
CA LEU A 12 18.22 3.11 -19.87
C LEU A 12 16.79 2.57 -20.08
N ILE A 13 16.16 2.92 -21.21
CA ILE A 13 14.82 2.44 -21.54
C ILE A 13 14.86 0.94 -21.88
N GLU A 14 15.87 0.50 -22.62
CA GLU A 14 16.00 -0.91 -22.97
C GLU A 14 16.37 -1.77 -21.76
N GLU A 15 17.26 -1.28 -20.89
CA GLU A 15 17.59 -1.92 -19.61
C GLU A 15 16.35 -2.11 -18.73
N ASN A 16 15.50 -1.08 -18.61
CA ASN A 16 14.24 -1.21 -17.87
C ASN A 16 13.29 -2.23 -18.51
N ARG A 17 13.24 -2.30 -19.84
CA ARG A 17 12.40 -3.26 -20.57
C ARG A 17 12.84 -4.70 -20.32
N VAL A 18 14.14 -4.95 -20.33
CA VAL A 18 14.73 -6.26 -20.03
C VAL A 18 14.46 -6.65 -18.57
N LEU A 19 14.72 -5.74 -17.63
CA LEU A 19 14.50 -5.99 -16.21
C LEU A 19 13.03 -6.33 -15.89
N LEU A 20 12.08 -5.63 -16.52
CA LEU A 20 10.65 -5.94 -16.41
C LEU A 20 10.32 -7.34 -16.96
N ALA A 21 10.91 -7.74 -18.08
CA ALA A 21 10.72 -9.07 -18.65
C ALA A 21 11.31 -10.17 -17.75
N GLU A 22 12.48 -9.94 -17.15
CA GLU A 22 13.09 -10.86 -16.20
C GLU A 22 12.26 -11.01 -14.92
N MET A 23 11.71 -9.92 -14.38
CA MET A 23 10.80 -9.96 -13.22
C MET A 23 9.53 -10.76 -13.51
N GLN A 24 8.99 -10.65 -14.73
CA GLN A 24 7.83 -11.43 -15.15
C GLN A 24 8.18 -12.91 -15.32
N ALA A 25 9.35 -13.24 -15.87
CA ALA A 25 9.82 -14.63 -15.97
C ALA A 25 10.08 -15.25 -14.59
N ALA A 26 10.64 -14.48 -13.64
CA ALA A 26 10.89 -14.91 -12.28
C ALA A 26 9.60 -15.17 -11.47
N THR A 27 8.50 -14.47 -11.81
CA THR A 27 7.17 -14.69 -11.21
C THR A 27 6.62 -16.09 -11.51
N PHE A 28 7.05 -16.72 -12.60
CA PHE A 28 6.58 -18.05 -13.00
C PHE A 28 7.33 -19.21 -12.31
N MET A 29 8.44 -18.94 -11.60
CA MET A 29 9.30 -19.96 -11.02
C MET A 29 9.11 -20.14 -9.50
N ILE A 30 8.13 -19.47 -8.89
CA ILE A 30 7.76 -19.71 -7.49
C ILE A 30 6.87 -20.98 -7.47
N PRO A 31 7.26 -22.07 -6.80
CA PRO A 31 6.41 -23.25 -6.72
C PRO A 31 5.13 -22.93 -5.95
N LEU A 32 4.01 -22.87 -6.65
CA LEU A 32 2.68 -22.91 -6.06
C LEU A 32 2.46 -24.30 -5.48
N VAL A 33 2.77 -24.47 -4.20
CA VAL A 33 2.22 -25.58 -3.41
C VAL A 33 0.70 -25.40 -3.36
N GLY A 34 0.03 -26.22 -4.17
CA GLY A 34 -1.32 -26.75 -3.94
C GLY A 34 -2.50 -25.81 -4.18
N GLN A 35 -3.14 -25.91 -5.35
CA GLN A 35 -4.57 -26.25 -5.45
C GLN A 35 -4.99 -26.44 -6.91
N PRO A 36 -5.89 -27.38 -7.23
CA PRO A 36 -6.28 -27.71 -8.59
C PRO A 36 -7.33 -26.73 -9.14
N GLU A 37 -7.15 -26.36 -10.40
CA GLU A 37 -8.06 -25.58 -11.24
C GLU A 37 -9.44 -26.23 -11.47
N THR A 38 -10.50 -25.42 -11.38
CA THR A 38 -11.70 -25.55 -12.23
C THR A 38 -12.27 -24.18 -12.62
N PRO A 39 -12.88 -24.02 -13.81
CA PRO A 39 -13.24 -22.72 -14.38
C PRO A 39 -14.74 -22.39 -14.18
N SER A 40 -15.08 -21.19 -13.69
CA SER A 40 -16.45 -20.63 -13.86
C SER A 40 -16.56 -19.14 -13.47
N GLU A 41 -16.92 -18.36 -14.50
CA GLU A 41 -17.75 -17.14 -14.51
C GLU A 41 -17.39 -15.86 -13.71
N PRO A 42 -17.77 -14.67 -14.23
CA PRO A 42 -17.29 -13.39 -13.77
C PRO A 42 -18.02 -12.98 -12.49
N ARG A 43 -17.41 -13.25 -11.32
CA ARG A 43 -17.91 -12.70 -10.06
C ARG A 43 -17.63 -11.20 -10.00
N ALA A 44 -18.73 -10.45 -9.84
CA ALA A 44 -18.71 -9.05 -9.44
C ALA A 44 -17.64 -8.80 -8.37
N ALA A 45 -16.88 -7.72 -8.53
CA ALA A 45 -15.83 -7.29 -7.61
C ALA A 45 -16.40 -7.15 -6.19
N VAL A 46 -16.27 -8.20 -5.39
CA VAL A 46 -16.40 -8.11 -3.95
C VAL A 46 -15.12 -7.42 -3.51
N GLU A 47 -15.21 -6.10 -3.29
CA GLU A 47 -14.18 -5.34 -2.60
C GLU A 47 -13.74 -6.18 -1.38
N PRO A 48 -12.48 -6.64 -1.32
CA PRO A 48 -12.05 -7.47 -0.23
C PRO A 48 -12.19 -6.63 1.03
N LYS A 49 -13.12 -7.04 1.89
CA LYS A 49 -13.26 -6.52 3.24
C LYS A 49 -12.01 -6.98 3.96
N SER A 50 -10.93 -6.22 3.78
CA SER A 50 -9.69 -6.37 4.52
C SER A 50 -10.03 -6.03 5.96
N SER A 51 -10.50 -7.04 6.69
CA SER A 51 -10.32 -7.09 8.13
C SER A 51 -8.82 -7.23 8.34
N ALA A 52 -8.09 -6.13 8.15
CA ALA A 52 -6.74 -6.05 8.64
C ALA A 52 -6.82 -6.39 10.12
N ASN A 53 -6.18 -7.48 10.53
CA ASN A 53 -6.14 -7.88 11.93
C ASN A 53 -5.27 -6.84 12.65
N TYR A 54 -5.91 -5.82 13.23
CA TYR A 54 -5.22 -4.80 13.99
C TYR A 54 -4.81 -5.37 15.34
N THR A 55 -3.52 -5.37 15.61
CA THR A 55 -3.00 -5.66 16.95
C THR A 55 -3.17 -4.45 17.86
N ASP A 56 -3.12 -4.63 19.18
CA ASP A 56 -3.22 -3.52 20.13
C ASP A 56 -2.15 -2.45 19.90
N GLN A 57 -0.93 -2.86 19.54
CA GLN A 57 0.16 -1.94 19.20
C GLN A 57 -0.16 -1.10 17.96
N MET A 58 -0.79 -1.71 16.94
CA MET A 58 -1.26 -0.98 15.78
C MET A 58 -2.38 0.00 16.17
N ILE A 59 -3.30 -0.39 17.05
CA ILE A 59 -4.35 0.53 17.51
C ILE A 59 -3.75 1.72 18.26
N VAL A 60 -2.80 1.49 19.17
CA VAL A 60 -2.10 2.56 19.89
C VAL A 60 -1.39 3.50 18.91
N ALA A 61 -0.64 2.97 17.95
CA ALA A 61 0.02 3.77 16.92
C ALA A 61 -0.97 4.57 16.07
N PHE A 62 -2.12 3.98 15.72
CA PHE A 62 -3.16 4.68 14.98
C PHE A 62 -3.73 5.85 15.80
N LEU A 63 -4.03 5.63 17.08
CA LEU A 63 -4.55 6.66 17.97
C LEU A 63 -3.54 7.82 18.13
N GLU A 64 -2.26 7.50 18.30
CA GLU A 64 -1.19 8.50 18.40
C GLU A 64 -1.08 9.36 17.13
N VAL A 65 -1.09 8.73 15.95
CA VAL A 65 -1.04 9.46 14.68
C VAL A 65 -2.31 10.30 14.49
N ARG A 66 -3.49 9.71 14.62
CA ARG A 66 -4.76 10.34 14.24
C ARG A 66 -5.22 11.41 15.23
N PHE A 67 -5.10 11.14 16.53
CA PHE A 67 -5.58 12.00 17.62
C PHE A 67 -4.46 12.68 18.40
N GLY A 68 -3.20 12.34 18.16
CA GLY A 68 -2.03 13.11 18.59
C GLY A 68 -1.57 14.04 17.48
N TRP A 69 -0.84 13.52 16.51
CA TRP A 69 -0.10 14.33 15.53
C TRP A 69 -1.00 15.08 14.55
N PHE A 70 -2.06 14.43 14.08
CA PHE A 70 -2.98 15.00 13.10
C PHE A 70 -4.23 15.62 13.73
N ARG A 71 -4.38 15.62 15.06
CA ARG A 71 -5.60 16.07 15.75
C ARG A 71 -6.11 17.42 15.22
N ASP A 72 -5.25 18.42 15.27
CA ASP A 72 -5.61 19.80 14.91
C ASP A 72 -5.77 19.95 13.40
N HIS A 73 -5.09 19.12 12.61
CA HIS A 73 -5.26 19.04 11.17
C HIS A 73 -6.64 18.51 10.78
N PHE A 74 -7.33 17.76 11.63
CA PHE A 74 -8.71 17.33 11.38
C PHE A 74 -9.75 18.32 11.92
N ALA A 75 -9.39 19.26 12.79
CA ALA A 75 -10.31 20.23 13.38
C ALA A 75 -10.86 21.27 12.39
N GLY A 76 -12.14 21.63 12.54
CA GLY A 76 -12.82 22.61 11.68
C GLY A 76 -13.29 22.06 10.32
N SER A 77 -14.09 22.86 9.62
CA SER A 77 -14.70 22.47 8.35
C SER A 77 -13.69 22.25 7.23
N LYS A 78 -13.81 21.12 6.55
CA LYS A 78 -12.95 20.73 5.42
C LYS A 78 -13.77 20.14 4.30
N SER A 79 -13.34 20.37 3.07
CA SER A 79 -13.87 19.65 1.92
C SER A 79 -13.53 18.16 2.00
N ASN A 80 -14.34 17.33 1.35
CA ASN A 80 -14.09 15.89 1.23
C ASN A 80 -12.71 15.58 0.60
N LYS A 81 -12.25 16.42 -0.34
CA LYS A 81 -10.93 16.27 -0.97
C LYS A 81 -9.79 16.51 0.02
N GLN A 82 -9.91 17.54 0.87
CA GLN A 82 -8.91 17.80 1.92
C GLN A 82 -8.89 16.68 2.96
N LEU A 83 -10.05 16.20 3.38
CA LEU A 83 -10.14 15.06 4.30
C LEU A 83 -9.52 13.81 3.69
N ALA A 84 -9.80 13.50 2.42
CA ALA A 84 -9.19 12.36 1.73
C ALA A 84 -7.66 12.45 1.75
N CYS A 85 -7.09 13.63 1.45
CA CYS A 85 -5.64 13.84 1.50
C CYS A 85 -5.06 13.68 2.92
N LEU A 86 -5.73 14.22 3.94
CA LEU A 86 -5.29 14.05 5.33
C LEU A 86 -5.27 12.58 5.75
N TRP A 87 -6.28 11.82 5.33
CA TRP A 87 -6.34 10.39 5.59
C TRP A 87 -5.25 9.59 4.88
N GLU A 88 -4.85 9.97 3.67
CA GLU A 88 -3.67 9.38 3.01
C GLU A 88 -2.38 9.68 3.80
N LYS A 89 -2.24 10.89 4.36
CA LYS A 89 -1.09 11.24 5.21
C LYS A 89 -1.06 10.42 6.50
N VAL A 90 -2.22 10.27 7.16
CA VAL A 90 -2.36 9.40 8.34
C VAL A 90 -1.97 7.96 8.00
N ALA A 91 -2.48 7.42 6.89
CA ALA A 91 -2.14 6.07 6.45
C ALA A 91 -0.65 5.90 6.19
N LEU A 92 -0.01 6.86 5.52
CA LEU A 92 1.43 6.82 5.29
C LEU A 92 2.21 6.77 6.61
N GLN A 93 1.92 7.67 7.55
CA GLN A 93 2.63 7.74 8.82
C GLN A 93 2.40 6.49 9.68
N PHE A 94 1.16 6.01 9.72
CA PHE A 94 0.80 4.77 10.38
C PHE A 94 1.62 3.57 9.87
N ASN A 95 1.68 3.37 8.55
CA ASN A 95 2.40 2.24 7.95
C ASN A 95 3.90 2.29 8.22
N ILE A 96 4.49 3.50 8.27
CA ILE A 96 5.90 3.71 8.63
C ILE A 96 6.12 3.29 10.09
N LEU A 97 5.30 3.80 11.02
CA LEU A 97 5.43 3.50 12.45
C LEU A 97 5.28 2.02 12.77
N THR A 98 4.27 1.37 12.18
CA THR A 98 4.00 -0.03 12.46
C THR A 98 4.88 -0.99 11.67
N SER A 99 5.76 -0.48 10.80
CA SER A 99 6.57 -1.28 9.86
C SER A 99 5.72 -2.38 9.18
N ALA A 100 4.51 -2.02 8.76
CA ALA A 100 3.53 -3.01 8.33
C ALA A 100 4.02 -3.74 7.08
N SER A 101 4.08 -5.07 7.14
CA SER A 101 4.50 -5.90 5.99
C SER A 101 3.55 -5.75 4.79
N VAL A 102 2.29 -5.40 5.05
CA VAL A 102 1.29 -5.07 4.03
C VAL A 102 0.82 -3.66 4.27
N ARG A 103 0.81 -2.85 3.20
CA ARG A 103 0.34 -1.46 3.26
C ARG A 103 -1.15 -1.42 3.62
N ILE A 104 -1.46 -0.83 4.77
CA ILE A 104 -2.82 -0.56 5.22
C ILE A 104 -3.36 0.70 4.53
N PRO A 105 -4.45 0.62 3.75
CA PRO A 105 -4.98 1.77 3.03
C PRO A 105 -5.74 2.73 3.96
N SER A 106 -5.86 3.99 3.55
CA SER A 106 -6.56 5.01 4.33
C SER A 106 -8.04 4.68 4.59
N THR A 107 -8.69 3.97 3.67
CA THR A 107 -10.07 3.48 3.82
C THR A 107 -10.22 2.48 4.96
N SER A 108 -9.23 1.60 5.16
CA SER A 108 -9.23 0.63 6.26
C SER A 108 -9.12 1.36 7.61
N LEU A 109 -8.22 2.34 7.74
CA LEU A 109 -8.08 3.15 8.96
C LEU A 109 -9.33 4.00 9.26
N LYS A 110 -9.95 4.59 8.23
CA LYS A 110 -11.22 5.31 8.38
C LYS A 110 -12.33 4.41 8.91
N ASN A 111 -12.40 3.17 8.42
CA ASN A 111 -13.39 2.22 8.90
C ASN A 111 -13.05 1.81 10.33
N LYS A 112 -11.77 1.60 10.63
CA LYS A 112 -11.32 1.25 11.97
C LYS A 112 -11.65 2.34 12.99
N GLU A 113 -11.49 3.62 12.64
CA GLU A 113 -11.90 4.74 13.52
C GLU A 113 -13.39 4.69 13.90
N LYS A 114 -14.26 4.17 13.03
CA LYS A 114 -15.70 4.03 13.31
C LYS A 114 -16.04 2.82 14.18
N GLU A 115 -15.11 1.88 14.32
CA GLU A 115 -15.25 0.67 15.14
C GLU A 115 -14.62 0.81 16.54
N LEU A 116 -13.80 1.86 16.74
CA LEU A 116 -13.20 2.21 18.04
C LEU A 116 -14.19 2.99 18.90
#